data_AF-U3C591-F1
#
_entry.id   AF-U3C591-F1
#
_cell.length_a   1.000
_cell.length_b   1.000
_cell.length_c   1.000
_cell.angle_alpha   90.00
_cell.angle_beta   90.00
_cell.angle_gamma   90.00
#
_symmetry.space_group_name_H-M   'P 1'
#
loop_
_entity.id
_entity.type
_entity.pdbx_description
1 polymer ?
#
loop_
_entity_poly.entity_id
_entity_poly.type
_entity_poly.pdbx_seq_one_letter_code
_entity_poly.pdbx_strand_id
1 'polypeptide(L)'
;MPRNTSIKLALYGGAGIGLLFGIVMGSSIAPIAAKTLAVLATLLAAMLGLNDKYFNDTKSVRIGSFGFACVLGIIIGMFVRANNILSPSMMDLKQQYLAVGFSEEEALHFIVIKEFGGTVSGSDSSVNTPQLIQQLEGEAKQNNQSSTAPIQFAQSIATAQHASVLFSSPVELNGCDELEYTDNSLPLDEVVNNFELTGGVWEDLVDHVTEQTSLQDKKGLLLTTKHAVCQVEQVEEQECDSLTPEVMNSKDYESIFSTMSSLDQDWHTVASSIDTSSLHEDLKLHSLKMVKNTLCGF
;
A
#
# COMPACT_ATOMS: atom_id res chain seq x y z
N MET A 1 -40.05 -8.16 38.10
CA MET A 1 -40.44 -7.22 37.04
C MET A 1 -41.50 -7.87 36.16
N PRO A 2 -42.53 -7.14 35.70
CA PRO A 2 -43.49 -7.67 34.75
C PRO A 2 -42.77 -8.06 33.45
N ARG A 3 -43.04 -9.29 32.95
CA ARG A 3 -42.39 -9.91 31.78
C ARG A 3 -42.31 -8.98 30.56
N ASN A 4 -43.33 -8.13 30.38
CA ASN A 4 -43.42 -7.18 29.26
C ASN A 4 -42.36 -6.07 29.31
N THR A 5 -41.93 -5.64 30.49
CA THR A 5 -40.92 -4.57 30.63
C THR A 5 -39.53 -5.10 30.27
N SER A 6 -39.22 -6.34 30.64
CA SER A 6 -37.93 -6.98 30.33
C SER A 6 -37.74 -7.20 28.82
N ILE A 7 -38.80 -7.57 28.10
CA ILE A 7 -38.76 -7.75 26.63
C ILE A 7 -38.52 -6.41 25.92
N LYS A 8 -39.21 -5.34 26.34
CA LYS A 8 -39.02 -4.00 25.76
C LYS A 8 -37.58 -3.51 25.96
N LEU A 9 -37.03 -3.65 27.17
CA LEU A 9 -35.64 -3.28 27.45
C LEU A 9 -34.65 -4.11 26.61
N ALA A 10 -34.90 -5.41 26.44
CA ALA A 10 -34.07 -6.25 25.62
C ALA A 10 -34.08 -5.86 24.14
N LEU A 11 -35.24 -5.48 23.61
CA LEU A 11 -35.40 -5.02 22.24
C LEU A 11 -34.64 -3.70 22.00
N TYR A 12 -34.82 -2.69 22.85
CA TYR A 12 -34.12 -1.41 22.70
C TYR A 12 -32.62 -1.54 22.93
N GLY A 13 -32.21 -2.37 23.88
CA GLY A 13 -30.79 -2.62 24.15
C GLY A 13 -30.09 -3.32 22.98
N GLY A 14 -30.71 -4.34 22.39
CA GLY A 14 -30.19 -5.01 21.20
C GLY A 14 -30.15 -4.07 20.01
N ALA A 15 -31.27 -3.42 19.70
CA ALA A 15 -31.40 -2.52 18.56
C ALA A 15 -30.42 -1.33 18.63
N GLY A 16 -30.26 -0.69 19.79
CA GLY A 16 -29.39 0.48 19.95
C GLY A 16 -27.91 0.15 19.73
N ILE A 17 -27.43 -0.94 20.35
CA ILE A 17 -26.03 -1.39 20.18
C ILE A 17 -25.82 -1.84 18.73
N GLY A 18 -26.76 -2.58 18.15
CA GLY A 18 -26.69 -3.05 16.77
C GLY A 18 -26.61 -1.89 15.78
N LEU A 19 -27.50 -0.91 15.88
CA LEU A 19 -27.53 0.26 15.00
C LEU A 19 -26.24 1.08 15.08
N LEU A 20 -25.75 1.35 16.30
CA LEU A 20 -24.50 2.09 16.51
C LEU A 20 -23.32 1.36 15.89
N PHE A 21 -23.18 0.06 16.18
CA PHE A 21 -22.11 -0.77 15.64
C PHE A 21 -22.18 -0.88 14.11
N GLY A 22 -23.38 -1.04 13.55
CA GLY A 22 -23.62 -1.09 12.11
C GLY A 22 -23.24 0.22 11.41
N ILE A 23 -23.56 1.38 11.97
CA ILE A 23 -23.17 2.69 11.39
C ILE A 23 -21.65 2.84 11.38
N VAL A 24 -20.97 2.49 12.47
CA VAL A 24 -19.50 2.53 12.56
C VAL A 24 -18.87 1.60 11.53
N MET A 25 -19.39 0.38 11.39
CA MET A 25 -18.99 -0.57 10.34
C MET A 25 -19.18 0.00 8.93
N GLY A 26 -20.39 0.48 8.60
CA GLY A 26 -20.72 0.98 7.26
C GLY A 26 -19.98 2.25 6.85
N SER A 27 -19.56 3.06 7.82
CA SER A 27 -18.82 4.30 7.59
C SER A 27 -17.29 4.11 7.51
N SER A 28 -16.76 2.99 7.99
CA SER A 28 -15.30 2.75 8.04
C SER A 28 -14.74 2.31 6.68
N ILE A 29 -13.61 2.89 6.27
CA ILE A 29 -12.90 2.57 5.00
C ILE A 29 -11.71 1.63 5.25
N ALA A 30 -11.15 1.63 6.46
CA ALA A 30 -9.88 0.98 6.73
C ALA A 30 -10.03 -0.54 6.99
N PRO A 31 -9.21 -1.40 6.34
CA PRO A 31 -9.12 -2.83 6.63
C PRO A 31 -8.81 -3.15 8.11
N ILE A 32 -8.12 -2.24 8.80
CA ILE A 32 -7.82 -2.33 10.24
C ILE A 32 -9.09 -2.28 11.10
N ALA A 33 -10.11 -1.53 10.66
CA ALA A 33 -11.40 -1.51 11.33
C ALA A 33 -12.07 -2.89 11.28
N ALA A 34 -11.96 -3.62 10.17
CA ALA A 34 -12.56 -4.97 10.06
C ALA A 34 -11.96 -5.96 11.07
N LYS A 35 -10.62 -5.97 11.23
CA LYS A 35 -9.93 -6.83 12.21
C LYS A 35 -10.34 -6.51 13.65
N THR A 36 -10.31 -5.23 14.02
CA THR A 36 -10.73 -4.80 15.37
C THR A 36 -12.21 -5.09 15.64
N LEU A 37 -13.07 -4.93 14.63
CA LEU A 37 -14.49 -5.21 14.74
C LEU A 37 -14.81 -6.72 14.80
N ALA A 38 -14.00 -7.60 14.20
CA ALA A 38 -14.13 -9.04 14.34
C ALA A 38 -13.85 -9.51 15.79
N VAL A 39 -12.81 -8.95 16.41
CA VAL A 39 -12.51 -9.17 17.83
C VAL A 39 -13.66 -8.66 18.70
N LEU A 40 -14.15 -7.45 18.41
CA LEU A 40 -15.25 -6.83 19.15
C LEU A 40 -16.56 -7.62 18.99
N ALA A 41 -16.83 -8.15 17.80
CA ALA A 41 -17.98 -9.01 17.54
C ALA A 41 -17.91 -10.33 18.33
N THR A 42 -16.72 -10.91 18.46
CA THR A 42 -16.49 -12.13 19.28
C THR A 42 -16.74 -11.84 20.77
N LEU A 43 -16.26 -10.70 21.26
CA LEU A 43 -16.53 -10.23 22.61
C LEU A 43 -18.03 -9.96 22.85
N LEU A 44 -18.70 -9.33 21.88
CA LEU A 44 -20.13 -9.09 21.91
C LEU A 44 -20.92 -10.40 21.90
N ALA A 45 -20.50 -11.40 21.13
CA ALA A 45 -21.13 -12.72 21.10
C ALA A 45 -21.07 -13.40 22.48
N ALA A 46 -19.94 -13.28 23.18
CA ALA A 46 -19.79 -13.74 24.56
C ALA A 46 -20.69 -12.94 25.54
N MET A 47 -20.71 -11.61 25.44
CA MET A 47 -21.53 -10.70 26.26
C MET A 47 -23.05 -10.86 26.03
N LEU A 48 -23.46 -11.19 24.80
CA LEU A 48 -24.85 -11.47 24.43
C LEU A 48 -25.35 -12.81 24.98
N GLY A 49 -24.44 -13.62 25.54
CA GLY A 49 -24.79 -14.85 26.25
C GLY A 49 -25.13 -16.01 25.32
N LEU A 50 -24.51 -16.06 24.13
CA LEU A 50 -24.63 -17.19 23.19
C LEU A 50 -24.11 -18.52 23.79
N ASN A 51 -23.28 -18.45 24.84
CA ASN A 51 -22.72 -19.62 25.53
C ASN A 51 -23.59 -20.15 26.70
N ASP A 52 -24.80 -19.63 26.89
CA ASP A 52 -25.63 -20.02 28.02
C ASP A 52 -26.58 -21.17 27.65
N LYS A 53 -26.62 -22.24 28.45
CA LYS A 53 -27.46 -23.44 28.19
C LYS A 53 -28.96 -23.15 28.25
N TYR A 54 -29.37 -22.05 28.88
CA TYR A 54 -30.77 -21.66 29.01
C TYR A 54 -31.08 -20.43 28.15
N PHE A 55 -31.65 -20.70 26.97
CA PHE A 55 -32.15 -19.67 26.06
C PHE A 55 -33.53 -19.18 26.55
N ASN A 56 -33.63 -17.89 26.88
CA ASN A 56 -34.86 -17.24 27.31
C ASN A 56 -35.34 -16.30 26.19
N ASP A 57 -36.64 -16.12 26.02
CA ASP A 57 -37.28 -15.18 25.07
C ASP A 57 -36.61 -13.80 25.10
N THR A 58 -36.25 -13.32 26.29
CA THR A 58 -35.60 -12.00 26.47
C THR A 58 -34.23 -11.93 25.77
N LYS A 59 -33.44 -13.01 25.80
CA LYS A 59 -32.13 -13.07 25.13
C LYS A 59 -32.30 -13.18 23.62
N SER A 60 -33.25 -14.01 23.18
CA SER A 60 -33.59 -14.17 21.77
C SER A 60 -33.98 -12.84 21.13
N VAL A 61 -34.87 -12.08 21.79
CA VAL A 61 -35.27 -10.75 21.33
C VAL A 61 -34.10 -9.77 21.28
N ARG A 62 -33.18 -9.80 22.25
CA ARG A 62 -31.99 -8.95 22.25
C ARG A 62 -31.06 -9.27 21.07
N ILE A 63 -30.77 -10.55 20.82
CA ILE A 63 -29.89 -10.99 19.74
C ILE A 63 -30.52 -10.68 18.37
N GLY A 64 -31.82 -10.98 18.21
CA GLY A 64 -32.53 -10.71 16.98
C GLY A 64 -32.62 -9.21 16.66
N SER A 65 -32.95 -8.38 17.65
CA SER A 65 -33.01 -6.92 17.47
C SER A 65 -31.63 -6.32 17.20
N PHE A 66 -30.56 -6.84 17.82
CA PHE A 66 -29.18 -6.46 17.51
C PHE A 66 -28.82 -6.74 16.05
N GLY A 67 -29.03 -7.98 15.57
CA GLY A 67 -28.69 -8.34 14.19
C GLY A 67 -29.45 -7.51 13.16
N PHE A 68 -30.77 -7.36 13.34
CA PHE A 68 -31.59 -6.57 12.43
C PHE A 68 -31.18 -5.09 12.39
N ALA A 69 -31.00 -4.48 13.57
CA ALA A 69 -30.59 -3.08 13.64
C ALA A 69 -29.16 -2.86 13.13
N CYS A 70 -28.27 -3.85 13.28
CA CYS A 70 -26.91 -3.81 12.73
C CYS A 70 -26.93 -3.74 11.20
N VAL A 71 -27.72 -4.57 10.53
CA VAL A 71 -27.87 -4.51 9.06
C VAL A 71 -28.40 -3.15 8.61
N LEU A 72 -29.42 -2.61 9.28
CA LEU A 72 -29.91 -1.26 9.00
C LEU A 72 -28.82 -0.20 9.23
N GLY A 73 -28.05 -0.32 10.31
CA GLY A 73 -26.93 0.56 10.61
C GLY A 73 -25.86 0.54 9.52
N ILE A 74 -25.53 -0.64 8.98
CA ILE A 74 -24.56 -0.78 7.87
C ILE A 74 -25.07 -0.06 6.63
N ILE A 75 -26.33 -0.28 6.25
CA ILE A 75 -26.94 0.39 5.09
C ILE A 75 -26.93 1.90 5.29
N ILE A 76 -27.29 2.39 6.48
CA ILE A 76 -27.27 3.81 6.83
C ILE A 76 -25.84 4.37 6.77
N GLY A 77 -24.86 3.69 7.37
CA GLY A 77 -23.46 4.12 7.37
C GLY A 77 -22.87 4.18 5.96
N MET A 78 -23.16 3.17 5.15
CA MET A 78 -22.78 3.13 3.73
C MET A 78 -23.48 4.23 2.94
N PHE A 79 -24.75 4.54 3.21
CA PHE A 79 -25.47 5.63 2.57
C PHE A 79 -24.89 7.01 2.93
N VAL A 80 -24.58 7.24 4.22
CA VAL A 80 -23.94 8.48 4.70
C VAL A 80 -22.60 8.68 4.01
N ARG A 81 -21.82 7.61 3.88
CA ARG A 81 -20.55 7.60 3.17
C ARG A 81 -20.72 7.87 1.68
N ALA A 82 -21.63 7.16 1.01
CA ALA A 82 -21.83 7.27 -0.44
C ALA A 82 -22.34 8.65 -0.87
N ASN A 83 -23.07 9.35 0.00
CA ASN A 83 -23.58 10.70 -0.28
C ASN A 83 -22.67 11.81 0.24
N ASN A 84 -21.48 11.48 0.76
CA ASN A 84 -20.52 12.48 1.24
C ASN A 84 -21.16 13.49 2.25
N ILE A 85 -22.19 13.05 3.00
CA ILE A 85 -22.98 13.93 3.89
C ILE A 85 -22.11 14.55 5.00
N LEU A 86 -21.02 13.87 5.36
CA LEU A 86 -20.06 14.32 6.37
C LEU A 86 -18.81 14.98 5.79
N SER A 87 -18.61 14.98 4.47
CA SER A 87 -17.49 15.72 3.89
C SER A 87 -17.85 17.21 3.81
N PRO A 88 -16.93 18.13 4.15
CA PRO A 88 -17.16 19.56 3.94
C PRO A 88 -17.48 19.84 2.48
N SER A 89 -18.34 20.82 2.22
CA SER A 89 -18.63 21.21 0.85
C SER A 89 -17.35 21.71 0.16
N MET A 90 -17.26 21.58 -1.17
CA MET A 90 -16.13 22.09 -1.95
C MET A 90 -15.86 23.58 -1.68
N MET A 91 -16.90 24.33 -1.34
CA MET A 91 -16.82 25.74 -1.00
C MET A 91 -16.15 25.97 0.36
N ASP A 92 -16.51 25.17 1.36
CA ASP A 92 -15.88 25.22 2.68
C ASP A 92 -14.41 24.81 2.59
N LEU A 93 -14.10 23.79 1.79
CA LEU A 93 -12.74 23.31 1.60
C LEU A 93 -11.87 24.37 0.92
N LYS A 94 -12.40 25.04 -0.12
CA LYS A 94 -11.73 26.19 -0.76
C LYS A 94 -11.48 27.31 0.24
N GLN A 95 -12.48 27.67 1.03
CA GLN A 95 -12.33 28.74 2.03
C GLN A 95 -11.30 28.38 3.10
N GLN A 96 -11.19 27.10 3.47
CA GLN A 96 -10.17 26.62 4.40
C GLN A 96 -8.75 26.75 3.83
N TYR A 97 -8.53 26.40 2.56
CA TYR A 97 -7.22 26.60 1.91
C TYR A 97 -6.85 28.08 1.80
N LEU A 98 -7.80 28.93 1.41
CA LEU A 98 -7.60 30.38 1.36
C LEU A 98 -7.26 30.97 2.74
N ALA A 99 -7.90 30.47 3.81
CA ALA A 99 -7.63 30.92 5.17
C ALA A 99 -6.22 30.55 5.68
N VAL A 100 -5.63 29.47 5.13
CA VAL A 100 -4.25 29.04 5.43
C VAL A 100 -3.22 29.84 4.60
N GLY A 101 -3.67 30.64 3.63
CA GLY A 101 -2.82 31.53 2.84
C GLY A 101 -2.46 30.99 1.45
N PHE A 102 -3.08 29.89 1.01
CA PHE A 102 -2.95 29.45 -0.39
C PHE A 102 -3.66 30.42 -1.33
N SER A 103 -3.12 30.57 -2.53
CA SER A 103 -3.80 31.31 -3.58
C SER A 103 -5.04 30.53 -4.08
N GLU A 104 -5.98 31.24 -4.70
CA GLU A 104 -7.22 30.62 -5.19
C GLU A 104 -6.95 29.55 -6.26
N GLU A 105 -5.94 29.76 -7.10
CA GLU A 105 -5.57 28.82 -8.18
C GLU A 105 -4.91 27.56 -7.62
N GLU A 106 -4.00 27.69 -6.65
CA GLU A 106 -3.38 26.55 -5.97
C GLU A 106 -4.40 25.73 -5.19
N ALA A 107 -5.32 26.39 -4.48
CA ALA A 107 -6.39 25.73 -3.76
C ALA A 107 -7.28 24.91 -4.70
N LEU A 108 -7.65 25.46 -5.85
CA LEU A 108 -8.42 24.74 -6.88
C LEU A 108 -7.64 23.55 -7.43
N HIS A 109 -6.34 23.71 -7.67
CA HIS A 109 -5.49 22.61 -8.15
C HIS A 109 -5.41 21.47 -7.13
N PHE A 110 -5.22 21.76 -5.84
CA PHE A 110 -5.24 20.75 -4.78
C PHE A 110 -6.59 20.06 -4.64
N ILE A 111 -7.68 20.81 -4.80
CA ILE A 111 -9.03 20.24 -4.78
C ILE A 111 -9.23 19.29 -5.96
N VAL A 112 -8.77 19.63 -7.16
CA VAL A 112 -8.90 18.77 -8.35
C VAL A 112 -8.07 17.50 -8.21
N ILE A 113 -6.81 17.61 -7.75
CA ILE A 113 -5.97 16.44 -7.49
C ILE A 113 -6.62 15.55 -6.43
N LYS A 114 -7.15 16.13 -5.36
CA LYS A 114 -7.76 15.39 -4.25
C LYS A 114 -9.04 14.65 -4.64
N GLU A 115 -9.92 15.28 -5.43
CA GLU A 115 -11.23 14.71 -5.77
C GLU A 115 -11.19 13.80 -7.00
N PHE A 116 -10.30 14.08 -7.96
CA PHE A 116 -10.29 13.39 -9.25
C PHE A 116 -9.03 12.54 -9.49
N GLY A 117 -8.06 12.56 -8.58
CA GLY A 117 -6.81 11.76 -8.69
C GLY A 117 -6.00 12.07 -9.96
N GLY A 118 -6.27 13.22 -10.60
CA GLY A 118 -5.70 13.59 -11.89
C GLY A 118 -4.72 14.74 -11.74
N THR A 119 -3.55 14.62 -12.37
CA THR A 119 -2.68 15.77 -12.60
C THR A 119 -3.30 16.62 -13.71
N VAL A 120 -3.61 17.87 -13.41
CA VAL A 120 -3.96 18.84 -14.46
C VAL A 120 -2.66 19.28 -15.11
N SER A 121 -2.14 18.45 -16.02
CA SER A 121 -1.09 18.87 -16.96
C SER A 121 -1.68 19.90 -17.91
N GLY A 122 -1.62 21.17 -17.50
CA GLY A 122 -2.16 22.24 -18.30
C GLY A 122 -2.23 23.57 -17.56
N SER A 123 -1.10 24.06 -17.05
CA SER A 123 -0.85 25.50 -16.92
C SER A 123 0.65 25.71 -16.75
N ASP A 124 1.31 26.08 -17.84
CA ASP A 124 2.55 26.86 -17.80
C ASP A 124 2.29 28.11 -16.96
N SER A 125 2.61 28.06 -15.68
CA SER A 125 2.66 29.24 -14.82
C SER A 125 3.88 29.10 -13.94
N SER A 126 4.96 29.68 -14.46
CA SER A 126 6.12 30.15 -13.72
C SER A 126 5.66 30.89 -12.46
N VAL A 127 5.67 30.18 -11.33
CA VAL A 127 5.63 30.81 -10.01
C VAL A 127 7.05 31.28 -9.72
N ASN A 128 7.27 32.57 -9.99
CA ASN A 128 8.42 33.30 -9.47
C ASN A 128 8.28 33.42 -7.95
N THR A 129 9.04 32.61 -7.22
CA THR A 129 9.42 32.89 -5.83
C THR A 129 10.07 34.28 -5.77
N PRO A 130 9.70 35.19 -4.84
CA PRO A 130 10.40 36.45 -4.69
C PRO A 130 11.82 36.20 -4.15
N GLN A 131 12.79 36.12 -5.05
CA GLN A 131 14.20 36.26 -4.73
C GLN A 131 14.48 37.72 -4.35
N LEU A 132 14.76 37.94 -3.08
CA LEU A 132 15.41 39.16 -2.63
C LEU A 132 16.93 38.93 -2.69
N ILE A 133 17.61 39.83 -3.42
CA ILE A 133 19.07 40.11 -3.44
C ILE A 133 19.92 39.36 -4.51
N GLN A 134 19.87 39.87 -5.76
CA GLN A 134 20.97 40.55 -6.51
C GLN A 134 22.43 40.30 -6.04
N GLN A 135 23.51 40.18 -6.84
CA GLN A 135 23.90 40.44 -8.24
C GLN A 135 25.45 40.22 -8.25
N LEU A 136 26.14 39.62 -9.23
CA LEU A 136 26.73 40.27 -10.41
C LEU A 136 27.59 39.26 -11.22
N GLU A 137 27.40 39.28 -12.55
CA GLU A 137 28.37 39.15 -13.66
C GLU A 137 29.37 37.95 -13.69
N GLY A 138 29.55 37.20 -14.78
CA GLY A 138 29.08 37.35 -16.15
C GLY A 138 29.65 36.27 -17.09
N GLU A 139 29.46 36.52 -18.38
CA GLU A 139 30.04 35.87 -19.56
C GLU A 139 29.34 34.64 -20.18
N ALA A 140 29.03 34.85 -21.46
CA ALA A 140 28.39 33.96 -22.40
C ALA A 140 29.39 32.99 -23.05
N LYS A 141 28.90 31.80 -23.43
CA LYS A 141 29.14 31.21 -24.76
C LYS A 141 28.25 29.99 -25.05
N GLN A 142 27.80 29.96 -26.30
CA GLN A 142 27.09 28.90 -27.04
C GLN A 142 27.72 27.51 -26.87
N ASN A 143 26.94 26.41 -26.94
CA ASN A 143 26.52 25.76 -28.20
C ASN A 143 25.76 24.43 -27.98
N ASN A 144 24.87 24.16 -28.94
CA ASN A 144 24.50 22.86 -29.51
C ASN A 144 23.67 21.82 -28.72
N GLN A 145 22.45 21.64 -29.27
CA GLN A 145 21.99 20.37 -29.87
C GLN A 145 21.66 19.21 -28.91
N SER A 146 20.36 19.03 -28.63
CA SER A 146 19.84 17.74 -28.14
C SER A 146 18.51 17.41 -28.81
N SER A 147 18.51 16.21 -29.38
CA SER A 147 17.44 15.52 -30.07
C SER A 147 16.19 15.33 -29.20
N THR A 148 15.06 15.31 -29.89
CA THR A 148 13.74 14.87 -29.44
C THR A 148 13.66 13.39 -29.06
N ALA A 149 12.80 13.12 -28.06
CA ALA A 149 12.25 11.86 -27.52
C ALA A 149 13.00 11.27 -26.30
N PRO A 150 12.34 10.49 -25.40
CA PRO A 150 10.90 10.19 -25.21
C PRO A 150 10.45 10.32 -23.72
N ILE A 151 9.15 10.39 -23.40
CA ILE A 151 8.65 9.98 -22.06
C ILE A 151 7.31 9.24 -22.19
N GLN A 152 7.38 7.91 -22.23
CA GLN A 152 6.33 7.00 -21.83
C GLN A 152 6.57 6.66 -20.35
N PHE A 153 6.00 7.43 -19.42
CA PHE A 153 5.94 7.08 -18.00
C PHE A 153 4.78 7.86 -17.39
N ALA A 154 3.55 7.37 -17.57
CA ALA A 154 2.37 7.96 -16.91
C ALA A 154 1.18 7.00 -16.82
N GLN A 155 1.42 5.68 -16.70
CA GLN A 155 0.34 4.70 -16.52
C GLN A 155 0.33 4.00 -15.15
N SER A 156 1.38 4.13 -14.33
CA SER A 156 1.46 3.44 -13.03
C SER A 156 0.94 4.23 -11.82
N ILE A 157 0.62 5.53 -11.96
CA ILE A 157 0.30 6.38 -10.79
C ILE A 157 -1.20 6.36 -10.44
N ALA A 158 -2.07 5.91 -11.35
CA ALA A 158 -3.53 6.02 -11.18
C ALA A 158 -4.17 4.97 -10.25
N THR A 159 -3.44 3.92 -9.85
CA THR A 159 -3.91 2.91 -8.88
C THR A 159 -3.39 3.14 -7.46
N ALA A 160 -2.45 4.07 -7.26
CA ALA A 160 -1.79 4.30 -5.97
C ALA A 160 -2.44 5.38 -5.07
N GLN A 161 -3.33 6.23 -5.60
CA GLN A 161 -3.71 7.49 -4.91
C GLN A 161 -4.93 7.43 -3.98
N HIS A 162 -5.35 6.24 -3.54
CA HIS A 162 -6.17 6.11 -2.31
C HIS A 162 -5.32 5.91 -1.04
N ALA A 163 -3.99 5.84 -1.16
CA ALA A 163 -3.10 5.88 0.00
C ALA A 163 -3.10 7.30 0.57
N SER A 164 -3.74 7.46 1.73
CA SER A 164 -3.75 8.73 2.46
C SER A 164 -2.32 9.16 2.78
N VAL A 165 -2.06 10.47 2.81
CA VAL A 165 -0.79 11.12 3.20
C VAL A 165 -0.35 10.82 4.66
N LEU A 166 -1.06 9.92 5.36
CA LEU A 166 -0.69 9.32 6.64
C LEU A 166 -0.24 7.85 6.52
N PHE A 167 -0.18 7.30 5.30
CA PHE A 167 0.25 5.94 4.98
C PHE A 167 1.20 5.90 3.78
N SER A 168 2.10 6.88 3.65
CA SER A 168 3.42 6.55 3.11
C SER A 168 4.18 5.81 4.21
N SER A 169 3.70 4.63 4.60
CA SER A 169 4.59 3.69 5.26
C SER A 169 5.70 3.40 4.24
N PRO A 170 6.96 3.26 4.67
CA PRO A 170 7.97 2.62 3.83
C PRO A 170 7.37 1.35 3.22
N VAL A 171 7.91 0.88 2.09
CA VAL A 171 7.58 -0.45 1.56
C VAL A 171 7.97 -1.45 2.65
N GLU A 172 7.05 -1.69 3.59
CA GLU A 172 7.20 -2.73 4.58
C GLU A 172 7.19 -4.00 3.73
N LEU A 173 8.31 -4.71 3.71
CA LEU A 173 8.49 -6.03 3.10
C LEU A 173 7.64 -7.08 3.84
N ASN A 174 6.41 -6.72 4.20
CA ASN A 174 5.46 -7.46 5.03
C ASN A 174 5.21 -8.85 4.45
N GLY A 175 5.34 -9.03 3.13
CA GLY A 175 5.17 -10.31 2.44
C GLY A 175 6.15 -11.42 2.82
N CYS A 176 7.24 -11.11 3.54
CA CYS A 176 8.22 -12.11 3.94
C CYS A 176 7.66 -13.14 4.93
N ASP A 177 6.74 -12.73 5.81
CA ASP A 177 6.08 -13.62 6.77
C ASP A 177 5.13 -14.59 6.05
N GLU A 178 4.36 -14.11 5.06
CA GLU A 178 3.48 -14.96 4.24
C GLU A 178 4.28 -15.95 3.39
N LEU A 179 5.48 -15.58 2.95
CA LEU A 179 6.35 -16.42 2.13
C LEU A 179 7.34 -17.26 2.96
N GLU A 180 7.28 -17.25 4.29
CA GLU A 180 8.19 -18.01 5.18
C GLU A 180 8.23 -19.50 4.79
N TYR A 181 7.05 -20.09 4.58
CA TYR A 181 6.89 -21.50 4.25
C TYR A 181 7.05 -21.85 2.76
N THR A 182 7.32 -20.86 1.91
CA THR A 182 7.51 -21.08 0.48
C THR A 182 8.97 -21.46 0.20
N ASP A 183 9.26 -22.75 0.04
CA ASP A 183 10.63 -23.26 -0.09
C ASP A 183 10.84 -24.13 -1.35
N ASN A 184 12.02 -24.74 -1.46
CA ASN A 184 12.39 -25.55 -2.62
C ASN A 184 11.68 -26.90 -2.72
N SER A 185 10.98 -27.34 -1.66
CA SER A 185 10.24 -28.60 -1.61
C SER A 185 8.91 -28.51 -2.36
N LEU A 186 8.37 -27.29 -2.50
CA LEU A 186 7.14 -27.02 -3.24
C LEU A 186 7.37 -27.12 -4.75
N PRO A 187 6.34 -27.53 -5.51
CA PRO A 187 6.36 -27.50 -6.96
C PRO A 187 6.30 -26.03 -7.46
N LEU A 188 6.78 -25.79 -8.68
CA LEU A 188 6.95 -24.42 -9.21
C LEU A 188 5.63 -23.63 -9.25
N ASP A 189 4.53 -24.28 -9.62
CA ASP A 189 3.20 -23.68 -9.68
C ASP A 189 2.71 -23.20 -8.31
N GLU A 190 3.00 -23.95 -7.25
CA GLU A 190 2.67 -23.54 -5.88
C GLU A 190 3.56 -22.39 -5.40
N VAL A 191 4.85 -22.41 -5.74
CA VAL A 191 5.77 -21.29 -5.45
C VAL A 191 5.28 -20.01 -6.13
N VAL A 192 4.93 -20.08 -7.43
CA VAL A 192 4.42 -18.93 -8.18
C VAL A 192 3.12 -18.41 -7.56
N ASN A 193 2.15 -19.30 -7.32
CA ASN A 193 0.86 -18.92 -6.73
C ASN A 193 1.01 -18.29 -5.33
N ASN A 194 1.96 -18.74 -4.51
CA ASN A 194 2.18 -18.12 -3.19
C ASN A 194 2.68 -16.67 -3.32
N PHE A 195 3.57 -16.38 -4.27
CA PHE A 195 4.03 -15.01 -4.51
C PHE A 195 2.92 -14.11 -5.08
N GLU A 196 2.12 -14.62 -6.03
CA GLU A 196 0.94 -13.93 -6.56
C GLU A 196 -0.08 -13.63 -5.46
N LEU A 197 -0.33 -14.58 -4.54
CA LEU A 197 -1.26 -14.40 -3.42
C LEU A 197 -0.75 -13.40 -2.38
N THR A 198 0.57 -13.29 -2.19
CA THR A 198 1.16 -12.25 -1.33
C THR A 198 0.90 -10.85 -1.90
N GLY A 199 0.88 -10.71 -3.22
CA GLY A 199 0.55 -9.46 -3.91
C GLY A 199 1.66 -8.40 -3.86
N GLY A 200 1.39 -7.25 -4.48
CA GLY A 200 2.30 -6.10 -4.46
C GLY A 200 3.63 -6.40 -5.16
N VAL A 201 4.75 -6.03 -4.53
CA VAL A 201 6.10 -6.22 -5.11
C VAL A 201 6.44 -7.68 -5.42
N TRP A 202 5.81 -8.64 -4.73
CA TRP A 202 6.03 -10.07 -4.95
C TRP A 202 5.28 -10.60 -6.18
N GLU A 203 4.09 -10.06 -6.45
CA GLU A 203 3.33 -10.33 -7.67
C GLU A 203 4.05 -9.73 -8.88
N ASP A 204 4.49 -8.47 -8.78
CA ASP A 204 5.29 -7.81 -9.82
C ASP A 204 6.58 -8.59 -10.13
N LEU A 205 7.24 -9.14 -9.10
CA LEU A 205 8.43 -9.99 -9.27
C LEU A 205 8.11 -11.26 -10.08
N VAL A 206 6.97 -11.90 -9.82
CA VAL A 206 6.55 -13.10 -10.57
C VAL A 206 6.32 -12.77 -12.03
N ASP A 207 5.67 -11.66 -12.34
CA ASP A 207 5.43 -11.22 -13.71
C ASP A 207 6.74 -11.04 -14.47
N HIS A 208 7.70 -10.30 -13.89
CA HIS A 208 9.01 -10.06 -14.50
C HIS A 208 9.82 -11.34 -14.70
N VAL A 209 9.86 -12.23 -13.70
CA VAL A 209 10.56 -13.52 -13.79
C VAL A 209 9.89 -14.43 -14.83
N THR A 210 8.57 -14.38 -14.93
CA THR A 210 7.79 -15.25 -15.82
C THR A 210 8.03 -14.90 -17.29
N GLU A 211 8.15 -13.61 -17.61
CA GLU A 211 8.41 -13.12 -18.97
C GLU A 211 9.85 -13.36 -19.44
N GLN A 212 10.83 -13.25 -18.54
CA GLN A 212 12.25 -13.18 -18.92
C GLN A 212 13.02 -14.49 -18.75
N THR A 213 12.48 -15.46 -18.00
CA THR A 213 13.26 -16.63 -17.54
C THR A 213 12.64 -17.97 -17.98
N SER A 214 13.51 -18.97 -18.19
CA SER A 214 13.10 -20.34 -18.56
C SER A 214 12.37 -21.04 -17.42
N LEU A 215 11.46 -21.97 -17.72
CA LEU A 215 10.63 -22.65 -16.72
C LEU A 215 11.45 -23.41 -15.66
N GLN A 216 12.65 -23.88 -15.98
CA GLN A 216 13.51 -24.60 -15.04
C GLN A 216 14.17 -23.66 -14.01
N ASP A 217 14.45 -22.42 -14.42
CA ASP A 217 15.21 -21.46 -13.61
C ASP A 217 14.31 -20.57 -12.75
N LYS A 218 13.03 -20.41 -13.12
CA LYS A 218 12.03 -19.59 -12.40
C LYS A 218 11.98 -19.87 -10.91
N LYS A 219 11.95 -21.16 -10.52
CA LYS A 219 11.85 -21.55 -9.10
C LYS A 219 13.07 -21.08 -8.31
N GLY A 220 14.26 -21.30 -8.87
CA GLY A 220 15.51 -20.91 -8.23
C GLY A 220 15.61 -19.40 -8.09
N LEU A 221 15.27 -18.67 -9.15
CA LEU A 221 15.31 -17.21 -9.18
C LEU A 221 14.37 -16.58 -8.14
N LEU A 222 13.09 -17.00 -8.11
CA LEU A 222 12.10 -16.49 -7.15
C LEU A 222 12.52 -16.76 -5.69
N LEU A 223 12.94 -17.99 -5.38
CA LEU A 223 13.31 -18.36 -4.02
C LEU A 223 14.60 -17.68 -3.55
N THR A 224 15.59 -17.51 -4.44
CA THR A 224 16.83 -16.79 -4.12
C THR A 224 16.57 -15.29 -3.93
N THR A 225 15.78 -14.66 -4.80
CA THR A 225 15.38 -13.26 -4.63
C THR A 225 14.63 -13.06 -3.31
N LYS A 226 13.64 -13.93 -3.01
CA LYS A 226 12.94 -13.91 -1.72
C LYS A 226 13.89 -14.03 -0.54
N HIS A 227 14.78 -15.03 -0.56
CA HIS A 227 15.70 -15.26 0.55
C HIS A 227 16.64 -14.08 0.79
N ALA A 228 17.09 -13.41 -0.28
CA ALA A 228 17.94 -12.23 -0.16
C ALA A 228 17.17 -11.01 0.35
N VAL A 229 15.98 -10.73 -0.20
CA VAL A 229 15.12 -9.60 0.21
C VAL A 229 14.69 -9.74 1.68
N CYS A 230 14.30 -10.95 2.12
CA CYS A 230 13.82 -11.17 3.48
C CYS A 230 14.92 -11.21 4.56
N GLN A 231 16.19 -11.00 4.20
CA GLN A 231 17.27 -10.85 5.18
C GLN A 231 17.48 -9.40 5.64
N VAL A 232 16.85 -8.43 4.97
CA VAL A 232 16.96 -7.01 5.28
C VAL A 232 15.59 -6.47 5.67
N GLU A 233 15.53 -5.59 6.68
CA GLU A 233 14.26 -5.01 7.14
C GLU A 233 13.83 -3.84 6.24
N GLN A 234 14.76 -2.94 5.92
CA GLN A 234 14.55 -1.75 5.09
C GLN A 234 15.87 -1.35 4.42
N VAL A 235 15.79 -0.78 3.23
CA VAL A 235 16.95 -0.20 2.54
C VAL A 235 16.74 1.31 2.41
N GLU A 236 17.81 2.09 2.58
CA GLU A 236 17.75 3.55 2.41
C GLU A 236 17.58 3.93 0.93
N GLU A 237 16.62 4.82 0.64
CA GLU A 237 16.29 5.28 -0.73
C GLU A 237 17.52 5.87 -1.46
N GLN A 238 18.42 6.54 -0.73
CA GLN A 238 19.63 7.14 -1.29
C GLN A 238 20.59 6.08 -1.89
N GLU A 239 20.57 4.85 -1.38
CA GLU A 239 21.42 3.77 -1.89
C GLU A 239 20.85 3.18 -3.17
N CYS A 240 19.52 3.14 -3.31
CA CYS A 240 18.86 2.75 -4.54
C CYS A 240 19.25 3.64 -5.72
N ASP A 241 19.43 4.94 -5.48
CA ASP A 241 19.89 5.91 -6.51
C ASP A 241 21.33 5.66 -6.95
N SER A 242 22.18 5.14 -6.05
CA SER A 242 23.57 4.81 -6.38
C SER A 242 23.68 3.62 -7.35
N LEU A 243 22.67 2.74 -7.36
CA LEU A 243 22.56 1.60 -8.25
C LEU A 243 21.94 2.01 -9.60
N THR A 244 22.66 2.92 -10.28
CA THR A 244 22.24 3.49 -11.56
C THR A 244 21.97 2.42 -12.62
N PRO A 245 21.10 2.70 -13.61
CA PRO A 245 20.85 1.80 -14.74
C PRO A 245 22.14 1.39 -15.48
N GLU A 246 23.16 2.25 -15.50
CA GLU A 246 24.45 1.95 -16.15
C GLU A 246 25.16 0.79 -15.46
N VAL A 247 25.21 0.80 -14.13
CA VAL A 247 25.78 -0.30 -13.34
C VAL A 247 24.97 -1.58 -13.57
N MET A 248 23.64 -1.48 -13.54
CA MET A 248 22.74 -2.63 -13.70
C MET A 248 22.70 -3.18 -15.13
N ASN A 249 23.11 -2.40 -16.12
CA ASN A 249 23.24 -2.85 -17.51
C ASN A 249 24.55 -3.59 -17.77
N SER A 250 25.45 -3.68 -16.79
CA SER A 250 26.62 -4.56 -16.88
C SER A 250 26.19 -6.01 -17.10
N LYS A 251 26.96 -6.72 -17.92
CA LYS A 251 26.84 -8.16 -18.16
C LYS A 251 27.67 -8.99 -17.19
N ASP A 252 28.50 -8.35 -16.39
CA ASP A 252 29.44 -9.01 -15.49
C ASP A 252 28.88 -9.04 -14.06
N TYR A 253 28.75 -10.25 -13.52
CA TYR A 253 28.26 -10.49 -12.16
C TYR A 253 29.20 -9.88 -11.11
N GLU A 254 30.50 -10.09 -11.25
CA GLU A 254 31.51 -9.64 -10.28
C GLU A 254 31.52 -8.11 -10.12
N SER A 255 31.33 -7.38 -11.23
CA SER A 255 31.23 -5.92 -11.20
C SER A 255 30.00 -5.43 -10.43
N ILE A 256 28.83 -6.05 -10.59
CA ILE A 256 27.62 -5.65 -9.88
C ILE A 256 27.70 -6.09 -8.41
N PHE A 257 28.17 -7.31 -8.16
CA PHE A 257 28.38 -7.85 -6.81
C PHE A 257 29.31 -6.96 -5.99
N SER A 258 30.47 -6.58 -6.54
CA SER A 258 31.43 -5.70 -5.86
C SER A 258 30.87 -4.30 -5.61
N THR A 259 30.08 -3.75 -6.54
CA THR A 259 29.42 -2.47 -6.35
C THR A 259 28.38 -2.53 -5.24
N MET A 260 27.47 -3.51 -5.27
CA MET A 260 26.43 -3.68 -4.24
C MET A 260 27.04 -3.98 -2.86
N SER A 261 28.09 -4.80 -2.81
CA SER A 261 28.81 -5.12 -1.57
C SER A 261 29.60 -3.94 -0.98
N SER A 262 29.79 -2.87 -1.75
CA SER A 262 30.52 -1.66 -1.33
C SER A 262 29.62 -0.53 -0.80
N LEU A 263 28.30 -0.70 -0.86
CA LEU A 263 27.32 0.27 -0.36
C LEU A 263 27.22 0.19 1.17
N ASP A 264 26.22 -0.51 1.69
CA ASP A 264 26.00 -0.70 3.11
C ASP A 264 25.91 -2.19 3.50
N GLN A 265 25.89 -2.46 4.80
CA GLN A 265 25.79 -3.79 5.40
C GLN A 265 24.58 -4.57 4.89
N ASP A 266 23.45 -3.91 4.64
CA ASP A 266 22.24 -4.56 4.14
C ASP A 266 22.43 -5.06 2.70
N TRP A 267 22.95 -4.23 1.79
CA TRP A 267 23.28 -4.65 0.42
C TRP A 267 24.37 -5.70 0.36
N HIS A 268 25.36 -5.65 1.24
CA HIS A 268 26.36 -6.70 1.36
C HIS A 268 25.72 -8.04 1.78
N THR A 269 24.77 -8.01 2.72
CA THR A 269 24.03 -9.20 3.17
C THR A 269 23.21 -9.79 2.02
N VAL A 270 22.48 -8.94 1.29
CA VAL A 270 21.74 -9.31 0.07
C VAL A 270 22.66 -9.96 -0.97
N ALA A 271 23.77 -9.30 -1.33
CA ALA A 271 24.68 -9.76 -2.36
C ALA A 271 25.32 -11.11 -1.97
N SER A 272 25.78 -11.23 -0.73
CA SER A 272 26.34 -12.47 -0.18
C SER A 272 25.33 -13.62 -0.16
N SER A 273 24.07 -13.34 0.18
CA SER A 273 22.97 -14.33 0.15
C SER A 273 22.78 -14.89 -1.26
N ILE A 274 22.82 -14.04 -2.29
CA ILE A 274 22.75 -14.48 -3.69
C ILE A 274 24.02 -15.22 -4.11
N ASP A 275 25.19 -14.80 -3.66
CA ASP A 275 26.46 -15.45 -4.01
C ASP A 275 26.57 -16.88 -3.46
N THR A 276 26.05 -17.11 -2.26
CA THR A 276 26.02 -18.44 -1.64
C THR A 276 24.99 -19.38 -2.27
N SER A 277 24.11 -18.88 -3.15
CA SER A 277 23.12 -19.71 -3.84
C SER A 277 23.77 -20.66 -4.86
N SER A 278 23.12 -21.79 -5.11
CA SER A 278 23.56 -22.78 -6.11
C SER A 278 23.24 -22.40 -7.55
N LEU A 279 22.87 -21.15 -7.81
CA LEU A 279 22.51 -20.66 -9.14
C LEU A 279 23.76 -20.48 -10.01
N HIS A 280 23.58 -20.61 -11.32
CA HIS A 280 24.60 -20.22 -12.29
C HIS A 280 24.84 -18.69 -12.25
N GLU A 281 26.03 -18.24 -12.66
CA GLU A 281 26.43 -16.82 -12.62
C GLU A 281 25.42 -15.91 -13.35
N ASP A 282 24.93 -16.32 -14.52
CA ASP A 282 23.91 -15.57 -15.27
C ASP A 282 22.60 -15.38 -14.47
N LEU A 283 22.20 -16.40 -13.71
CA LEU A 283 21.01 -16.35 -12.87
C LEU A 283 21.26 -15.56 -11.59
N LYS A 284 22.46 -15.65 -10.99
CA LYS A 284 22.85 -14.79 -9.85
C LYS A 284 22.82 -13.31 -10.24
N LEU A 285 23.32 -12.98 -11.42
CA LEU A 285 23.23 -11.64 -11.99
C LEU A 285 21.78 -11.19 -12.14
N HIS A 286 20.91 -12.07 -12.64
CA HIS A 286 19.48 -11.79 -12.76
C HIS A 286 18.84 -11.58 -11.38
N SER A 287 19.17 -12.42 -10.38
CA SER A 287 18.71 -12.28 -9.01
C SER A 287 19.08 -10.92 -8.41
N LEU A 288 20.32 -10.46 -8.60
CA LEU A 288 20.76 -9.15 -8.10
C LEU A 288 19.92 -8.00 -8.67
N LYS A 289 19.62 -8.05 -9.98
CA LYS A 289 18.76 -7.05 -10.64
C LYS A 289 17.34 -7.09 -10.10
N MET A 290 16.79 -8.29 -9.90
CA MET A 290 15.44 -8.47 -9.35
C MET A 290 15.33 -8.02 -7.90
N VAL A 291 16.33 -8.30 -7.07
CA VAL A 291 16.37 -7.80 -5.69
C VAL A 291 16.42 -6.29 -5.67
N LYS A 292 17.25 -5.67 -6.54
CA LYS A 292 17.27 -4.21 -6.66
C LYS A 292 15.89 -3.65 -7.01
N ASN A 293 15.22 -4.19 -8.02
CA ASN A 293 13.87 -3.73 -8.38
C ASN A 293 12.83 -4.01 -7.28
N THR A 294 12.97 -5.11 -6.53
CA THR A 294 12.03 -5.44 -5.45
C THR A 294 12.20 -4.47 -4.26
N LEU A 295 13.44 -4.15 -3.88
CA LEU A 295 13.73 -3.27 -2.74
C LEU A 295 13.57 -1.78 -3.08
N CYS A 296 13.88 -1.39 -4.32
CA CYS A 296 13.86 0.01 -4.76
C CYS A 296 12.64 0.40 -5.59
N GLY A 297 11.76 -0.55 -5.91
CA GLY A 297 10.66 -0.38 -6.87
C GLY A 297 11.04 -0.76 -8.31
N PHE A 298 10.05 -1.24 -9.05
CA PHE A 298 10.13 -1.57 -10.49
C PHE A 298 10.06 -0.32 -11.38
#